data_AF-A0A0B3AH01-F1
#
_entry.id   AF-A0A0B3AH01-F1
#
_cell.length_a   1.000
_cell.length_b   1.000
_cell.length_c   1.000
_cell.angle_alpha   90.00
_cell.angle_beta   90.00
_cell.angle_gamma   90.00
#
_symmetry.space_group_name_H-M   'P 1'
#
loop_
_entity.id
_entity.type
_entity.pdbx_description
1 polymer ?
#
loop_
_entity_poly.entity_id
_entity_poly.type
_entity_poly.pdbx_seq_one_letter_code
_entity_poly.pdbx_strand_id
1 'polypeptide(L)'
;MPRTKGSKSKSGVPMKGLQEAVVLTKMAYDKHGDKSMSFSEIAESMKLPKGISTPIMGALSEYGLVEKSDLGWRISAEGKNAIFGDIDATRKCFTKISLFADLYHRFGSKAVTSGIIETYLRGKYRKGENVALIIKRFSEGLDYVKGLESGHTISGNVVIGTELNYSRDIALLKLKYALDPPTRDEIHKLIDIVEHELKNEDSSIVKLIKSIKENKDKKEVAKVLFDNLISILGDKYPFLITETNTAKNEDEG
;
A
#
# COMPACT_ATOMS: atom_id res chain seq x y z
N MET A 1 -15.34 13.81 37.25
CA MET A 1 -13.88 13.66 37.42
C MET A 1 -13.16 14.51 36.37
N PRO A 2 -12.24 15.41 36.75
CA PRO A 2 -11.51 16.24 35.80
C PRO A 2 -10.40 15.42 35.12
N ARG A 3 -10.20 15.70 33.83
CA ARG A 3 -9.34 14.97 32.90
C ARG A 3 -7.86 15.33 33.14
N THR A 4 -6.99 14.35 33.33
CA THR A 4 -5.53 14.55 33.41
C THR A 4 -4.99 15.06 32.06
N LYS A 5 -4.26 16.18 32.09
CA LYS A 5 -3.50 16.73 30.96
C LYS A 5 -2.50 15.67 30.50
N GLY A 6 -2.54 15.29 29.22
CA GLY A 6 -1.58 14.36 28.62
C GLY A 6 -2.18 13.16 27.85
N SER A 7 -3.51 13.08 27.70
CA SER A 7 -4.11 12.07 26.82
C SER A 7 -3.78 12.41 25.36
N LYS A 8 -2.61 11.96 24.88
CA LYS A 8 -2.30 11.85 23.45
C LYS A 8 -3.50 11.21 22.76
N SER A 9 -3.95 11.78 21.67
CA SER A 9 -4.93 11.19 20.77
C SER A 9 -4.34 9.86 20.25
N LYS A 10 -4.62 8.77 20.97
CA LYS A 10 -4.23 7.39 20.68
C LYS A 10 -5.11 6.87 19.55
N SER A 11 -4.86 7.24 18.30
CA SER A 11 -5.54 6.54 17.19
C SER A 11 -5.14 5.06 17.14
N GLY A 12 -4.03 4.66 17.77
CA GLY A 12 -3.53 3.28 17.74
C GLY A 12 -3.17 2.82 16.32
N VAL A 13 -3.12 3.76 15.37
CA VAL A 13 -2.77 3.53 13.98
C VAL A 13 -1.33 3.98 13.77
N PRO A 14 -0.43 3.08 13.37
CA PRO A 14 0.95 3.44 13.13
C PRO A 14 1.12 4.46 12.00
N MET A 15 2.14 5.31 12.12
CA MET A 15 2.45 6.32 11.10
C MET A 15 2.78 5.68 9.74
N LYS A 16 3.39 4.50 9.73
CA LYS A 16 3.78 3.74 8.53
C LYS A 16 2.92 2.48 8.36
N GLY A 17 2.65 2.11 7.11
CA GLY A 17 2.03 0.83 6.79
C GLY A 17 2.96 -0.34 7.13
N LEU A 18 2.41 -1.55 7.25
CA LEU A 18 3.18 -2.74 7.64
C LEU A 18 4.33 -3.01 6.67
N GLN A 19 4.06 -3.03 5.36
CA GLN A 19 5.08 -3.28 4.33
C GLN A 19 6.24 -2.28 4.43
N GLU A 20 5.93 -0.99 4.54
CA GLU A 20 6.94 0.05 4.66
C GLU A 20 7.75 -0.11 5.96
N ALA A 21 7.10 -0.46 7.07
CA ALA A 21 7.78 -0.73 8.32
C ALA A 21 8.72 -1.95 8.21
N VAL A 22 8.31 -3.01 7.50
CA VAL A 22 9.14 -4.19 7.21
C VAL A 22 10.35 -3.82 6.36
N VAL A 23 10.18 -3.01 5.30
CA VAL A 23 11.29 -2.53 4.46
C VAL A 23 12.30 -1.74 5.29
N LEU A 24 11.83 -0.80 6.12
CA LEU A 24 12.71 0.00 6.99
C LEU A 24 13.46 -0.89 7.99
N THR A 25 12.77 -1.87 8.56
CA THR A 25 13.37 -2.88 9.44
C THR A 25 14.46 -3.68 8.71
N LYS A 26 14.22 -4.04 7.44
CA LYS A 26 15.21 -4.74 6.61
C LYS A 26 16.45 -3.89 6.36
N MET A 27 16.29 -2.60 6.05
CA MET A 27 17.45 -1.69 5.89
C MET A 27 18.32 -1.63 7.14
N ALA A 28 17.69 -1.61 8.33
CA ALA A 28 18.40 -1.65 9.59
C ALA A 28 19.11 -3.00 9.81
N TYR A 29 18.42 -4.09 9.52
CA TYR A 29 18.95 -5.45 9.64
C TYR A 29 20.13 -5.70 8.69
N ASP A 30 20.05 -5.27 7.42
CA ASP A 30 21.11 -5.47 6.44
C ASP A 30 22.42 -4.76 6.86
N LYS A 31 22.31 -3.65 7.60
CA LYS A 31 23.47 -2.88 8.07
C LYS A 31 24.08 -3.40 9.37
N HIS A 32 23.27 -3.90 10.29
CA HIS A 32 23.71 -4.18 11.66
C HIS A 32 23.31 -5.56 12.22
N GLY A 33 22.51 -6.32 11.47
CA GLY A 33 21.96 -7.61 11.90
C GLY A 33 20.94 -7.48 13.02
N ASP A 34 21.00 -8.42 13.98
CA ASP A 34 20.15 -8.50 15.17
C ASP A 34 20.82 -7.96 16.45
N LYS A 35 21.94 -7.24 16.30
CA LYS A 35 22.66 -6.62 17.42
C LYS A 35 21.86 -5.45 18.01
N SER A 36 22.09 -5.18 19.29
CA SER A 36 21.60 -3.96 19.94
C SER A 36 22.34 -2.73 19.43
N MET A 37 21.59 -1.64 19.24
CA MET A 37 22.06 -0.38 18.65
C MET A 37 21.42 0.82 19.34
N SER A 38 22.06 1.97 19.30
CA SER A 38 21.43 3.21 19.70
C SER A 38 20.27 3.59 18.76
N PHE A 39 19.40 4.47 19.26
CA PHE A 39 18.33 5.06 18.45
C PHE A 39 18.87 5.81 17.21
N SER A 40 20.03 6.46 17.34
CA SER A 40 20.63 7.21 16.23
C SER A 40 21.13 6.27 15.13
N GLU A 41 21.78 5.16 15.51
CA GLU A 41 22.29 4.18 14.55
C GLU A 41 21.17 3.52 13.75
N ILE A 42 20.06 3.14 14.41
CA ILE A 42 18.91 2.56 13.71
C ILE A 42 18.25 3.59 12.79
N ALA A 43 18.08 4.84 13.24
CA ALA A 43 17.51 5.91 12.42
C ALA A 43 18.37 6.22 11.18
N GLU A 44 19.70 6.23 11.33
CA GLU A 44 20.66 6.43 10.24
C GLU A 44 20.66 5.27 9.26
N SER A 45 20.56 4.02 9.73
CA SER A 45 20.48 2.84 8.87
C SER A 45 19.26 2.87 7.94
N MET A 46 18.15 3.39 8.44
CA MET A 46 16.90 3.60 7.70
C MET A 46 16.89 4.89 6.85
N LYS A 47 17.99 5.66 6.85
CA LYS A 47 18.11 6.96 6.17
C LYS A 47 17.01 7.96 6.57
N LEU A 48 16.59 7.94 7.84
CA LEU A 48 15.50 8.78 8.31
C LEU A 48 15.98 10.19 8.68
N PRO A 49 15.26 11.24 8.25
CA PRO A 49 15.43 12.59 8.79
C PRO A 49 15.17 12.64 10.31
N LYS A 50 15.92 13.47 11.03
CA LYS A 50 15.81 13.62 12.50
C LYS A 50 14.39 13.91 12.99
N GLY A 51 13.59 14.67 12.21
CA GLY A 51 12.22 15.05 12.59
C GLY A 51 11.18 13.93 12.54
N ILE A 52 11.42 12.87 11.74
CA ILE A 52 10.45 11.76 11.56
C ILE A 52 10.92 10.43 12.15
N SER A 53 12.15 10.39 12.66
CA SER A 53 12.77 9.17 13.19
C SER A 53 11.99 8.60 14.39
N THR A 54 11.57 9.45 15.34
CA THR A 54 10.84 9.04 16.54
C THR A 54 9.47 8.42 16.24
N PRO A 55 8.58 9.05 15.45
CA PRO A 55 7.28 8.45 15.15
C PRO A 55 7.40 7.20 14.27
N ILE A 56 8.40 7.12 13.38
CA ILE A 56 8.66 5.90 12.60
C ILE A 56 9.13 4.77 13.51
N MET A 57 10.10 5.01 14.40
CA MET A 57 10.51 4.03 15.40
C MET A 57 9.37 3.57 16.31
N GLY A 58 8.47 4.48 16.67
CA GLY A 58 7.22 4.15 17.34
C GLY A 58 6.38 3.15 16.54
N ALA A 59 6.19 3.38 15.24
CA ALA A 59 5.47 2.47 14.36
C ALA A 59 6.13 1.08 14.25
N LEU A 60 7.46 1.01 14.07
CA LEU A 60 8.17 -0.28 14.03
C LEU A 60 8.00 -1.04 15.36
N SER A 61 8.04 -0.34 16.49
CA SER A 61 7.85 -0.93 17.81
C SER A 61 6.41 -1.39 18.04
N GLU A 62 5.40 -0.65 17.55
CA GLU A 62 3.98 -1.03 17.61
C GLU A 62 3.69 -2.32 16.84
N TYR A 63 4.27 -2.48 15.64
CA TYR A 63 4.24 -3.75 14.90
C TYR A 63 5.10 -4.84 15.54
N GLY A 64 5.95 -4.51 16.52
CA GLY A 64 6.86 -5.45 17.15
C GLY A 64 8.02 -5.90 16.26
N LEU A 65 8.36 -5.13 15.24
CA LEU A 65 9.49 -5.39 14.33
C LEU A 65 10.83 -5.06 15.01
N VAL A 66 10.80 -4.08 15.92
CA VAL A 66 11.93 -3.71 16.77
C VAL A 66 11.51 -3.71 18.22
N GLU A 67 12.48 -3.92 19.09
CA GLU A 67 12.27 -3.92 20.54
C GLU A 67 13.42 -3.23 21.27
N LYS A 68 13.12 -2.80 22.49
CA LYS A 68 14.09 -2.18 23.38
C LYS A 68 14.76 -3.26 24.24
N SER A 69 16.08 -3.28 24.21
CA SER A 69 16.98 -4.05 25.06
C SER A 69 17.69 -3.12 26.06
N ASP A 70 18.41 -3.70 27.02
CA ASP A 70 19.18 -2.94 28.01
C ASP A 70 20.28 -2.07 27.36
N LEU A 71 20.78 -2.49 26.19
CA LEU A 71 21.86 -1.84 25.47
C LEU A 71 21.37 -0.93 24.31
N GLY A 72 20.05 -0.78 24.13
CA GLY A 72 19.47 0.04 23.06
C GLY A 72 18.31 -0.65 22.35
N TRP A 73 18.20 -0.48 21.05
CA TRP A 73 17.17 -1.06 20.18
C TRP A 73 17.75 -2.20 19.35
N ARG A 74 16.96 -3.24 19.10
CA ARG A 74 17.33 -4.33 18.21
C ARG A 74 16.14 -4.77 17.36
N ILE A 75 16.42 -5.45 16.26
CA ILE A 75 15.40 -6.15 15.47
C ILE A 75 14.91 -7.33 16.30
N SER A 76 13.59 -7.48 16.45
CA SER A 76 13.01 -8.60 17.20
C SER A 76 13.12 -9.91 16.39
N ALA A 77 12.90 -11.06 17.05
CA ALA A 77 12.88 -12.34 16.35
C ALA A 77 11.75 -12.40 15.31
N GLU A 78 10.56 -11.93 15.67
CA GLU A 78 9.42 -11.79 14.75
C GLU A 78 9.72 -10.80 13.62
N GLY A 79 10.37 -9.68 13.91
CA GLY A 79 10.78 -8.69 12.91
C GLY A 79 11.77 -9.27 11.91
N LYS A 80 12.74 -10.04 12.39
CA LYS A 80 13.70 -10.77 11.55
C LYS A 80 12.99 -11.76 10.62
N ASN A 81 12.05 -12.55 11.13
CA ASN A 81 11.31 -13.50 10.30
C ASN A 81 10.43 -12.76 9.27
N ALA A 82 9.79 -11.65 9.67
CA ALA A 82 8.96 -10.84 8.78
C ALA A 82 9.76 -10.23 7.61
N ILE A 83 11.00 -9.74 7.83
CA ILE A 83 11.84 -9.21 6.73
C ILE A 83 12.35 -10.29 5.77
N PHE A 84 12.33 -11.56 6.19
CA PHE A 84 12.62 -12.73 5.36
C PHE A 84 11.37 -13.33 4.70
N GLY A 85 10.21 -12.69 4.84
CA GLY A 85 8.98 -13.10 4.18
C GLY A 85 8.22 -14.23 4.87
N ASP A 86 8.51 -14.52 6.15
CA ASP A 86 7.70 -15.44 6.94
C ASP A 86 6.29 -14.84 7.13
N ILE A 87 5.30 -15.53 6.56
CA ILE A 87 3.89 -15.10 6.56
C ILE A 87 3.35 -15.06 7.98
N ASP A 88 3.65 -16.06 8.81
CA ASP A 88 3.10 -16.17 10.16
C ASP A 88 3.71 -15.10 11.07
N ALA A 89 5.01 -14.82 10.93
CA ALA A 89 5.66 -13.71 11.62
C ALA A 89 5.10 -12.36 11.16
N THR A 90 4.93 -12.17 9.86
CA THR A 90 4.36 -10.92 9.30
C THR A 90 2.92 -10.70 9.77
N ARG A 91 2.09 -11.75 9.77
CA ARG A 91 0.73 -11.72 10.28
C ARG A 91 0.70 -11.44 11.79
N LYS A 92 1.61 -12.03 12.57
CA LYS A 92 1.76 -11.72 14.01
C LYS A 92 2.13 -10.26 14.24
N CYS A 93 3.07 -9.71 13.47
CA CYS A 93 3.43 -8.30 13.54
C CYS A 93 2.24 -7.39 13.21
N PHE A 94 1.48 -7.71 12.16
CA PHE A 94 0.28 -6.97 11.78
C PHE A 94 -0.79 -6.97 12.87
N THR A 95 -1.08 -8.14 13.41
CA THR A 95 -2.13 -8.37 14.42
C THR A 95 -1.68 -8.07 15.85
N LYS A 96 -0.43 -7.62 16.06
CA LYS A 96 0.03 -7.10 17.35
C LYS A 96 -0.72 -5.83 17.75
N ILE A 97 -1.15 -5.04 16.76
CA ILE A 97 -1.97 -3.85 16.98
C ILE A 97 -3.41 -4.30 17.18
N SER A 98 -3.97 -4.05 18.37
CA SER A 98 -5.29 -4.55 18.78
C SER A 98 -6.42 -4.16 17.82
N LEU A 99 -6.36 -2.96 17.24
CA LEU A 99 -7.28 -2.49 16.21
C LEU A 99 -7.23 -3.40 14.97
N PHE A 100 -6.03 -3.69 14.46
CA PHE A 100 -5.86 -4.54 13.29
C PHE A 100 -6.14 -6.01 13.60
N ALA A 101 -5.89 -6.47 14.82
CA ALA A 101 -6.28 -7.81 15.27
C ALA A 101 -7.79 -8.04 15.17
N ASP A 102 -8.59 -7.10 15.68
CA ASP A 102 -10.06 -7.17 15.63
C ASP A 102 -10.59 -7.07 14.19
N LEU A 103 -10.03 -6.17 13.38
CA LEU A 103 -10.39 -6.07 11.96
C LEU A 103 -10.02 -7.35 11.19
N TYR A 104 -8.83 -7.90 11.43
CA TYR A 104 -8.36 -9.12 10.79
C TYR A 104 -9.24 -10.31 11.17
N HIS A 105 -9.60 -10.46 12.45
CA HIS A 105 -10.50 -11.52 12.90
C HIS A 105 -11.87 -11.46 12.21
N ARG A 106 -12.39 -10.25 11.96
CA ARG A 106 -13.72 -10.06 11.36
C ARG A 106 -13.73 -10.16 9.84
N PHE A 107 -12.66 -9.68 9.21
CA PHE A 107 -12.63 -9.36 7.78
C PHE A 107 -11.45 -9.97 7.02
N GLY A 108 -10.41 -10.47 7.68
CA GLY A 108 -9.16 -10.88 7.04
C GLY A 108 -9.32 -11.94 5.95
N SER A 109 -10.23 -12.89 6.14
CA SER A 109 -10.55 -13.95 5.17
C SER A 109 -11.75 -13.67 4.28
N LYS A 110 -12.38 -12.49 4.39
CA LYS A 110 -13.63 -12.17 3.68
C LYS A 110 -13.39 -11.16 2.56
N ALA A 111 -14.08 -11.34 1.44
CA ALA A 111 -14.21 -10.29 0.43
C ALA A 111 -15.16 -9.20 0.95
N VAL A 112 -14.61 -8.20 1.63
CA VAL A 112 -15.40 -7.07 2.15
C VAL A 112 -14.90 -5.75 1.57
N THR A 113 -15.84 -4.85 1.29
CA THR A 113 -15.53 -3.52 0.79
C THR A 113 -15.15 -2.57 1.93
N SER A 114 -14.41 -1.51 1.60
CA SER A 114 -14.06 -0.44 2.55
C SER A 114 -15.26 0.16 3.27
N GLY A 115 -16.44 0.22 2.62
CA GLY A 115 -17.67 0.76 3.21
C GLY A 115 -18.23 -0.12 4.35
N ILE A 116 -18.08 -1.45 4.26
CA ILE A 116 -18.49 -2.37 5.33
C ILE A 116 -17.58 -2.18 6.56
N ILE A 117 -16.27 -2.05 6.33
CA ILE A 117 -15.29 -1.79 7.38
C ILE A 117 -15.54 -0.41 8.01
N GLU A 118 -15.84 0.61 7.21
CA GLU A 118 -16.19 1.95 7.68
C GLU A 118 -17.42 1.93 8.58
N THR A 119 -18.48 1.22 8.16
CA THR A 119 -19.72 1.08 8.93
C THR A 119 -19.44 0.43 10.28
N TYR A 120 -18.63 -0.64 10.29
CA TYR A 120 -18.20 -1.31 11.51
C TYR A 120 -17.42 -0.37 12.45
N LEU A 121 -16.43 0.34 11.90
CA LEU A 121 -15.59 1.27 12.67
C LEU A 121 -16.41 2.42 13.23
N ARG A 122 -17.33 3.00 12.46
CA ARG A 122 -18.21 4.08 12.93
C ARG A 122 -19.20 3.61 14.01
N GLY A 123 -19.61 2.35 13.99
CA GLY A 123 -20.45 1.76 15.04
C GLY A 123 -19.70 1.47 16.35
N LYS A 124 -18.38 1.26 16.28
CA LYS A 124 -17.55 0.85 17.43
C LYS A 124 -16.74 1.98 18.05
N TYR A 125 -16.28 2.94 17.26
CA TYR A 125 -15.36 4.00 17.69
C TYR A 125 -16.06 5.34 17.87
N ARG A 126 -15.52 6.20 18.76
CA ARG A 126 -16.11 7.51 19.08
C ARG A 126 -15.96 8.49 17.90
N LYS A 127 -16.85 9.49 17.82
CA LYS A 127 -16.71 10.63 16.90
C LYS A 127 -15.32 11.29 17.10
N GLY A 128 -14.49 11.28 16.05
CA GLY A 128 -13.16 11.94 16.03
C GLY A 128 -11.99 11.05 15.60
N GLU A 129 -12.18 9.73 15.47
CA GLU A 129 -11.14 8.87 14.91
C GLU A 129 -11.04 8.98 13.39
N ASN A 130 -9.81 8.89 12.86
CA ASN A 130 -9.55 8.94 11.43
C ASN A 130 -9.82 7.58 10.80
N VAL A 131 -11.11 7.26 10.62
CA VAL A 131 -11.58 5.98 10.05
C VAL A 131 -10.98 5.71 8.67
N ALA A 132 -10.81 6.75 7.84
CA ALA A 132 -10.19 6.60 6.53
C ALA A 132 -8.74 6.13 6.64
N LEU A 133 -7.96 6.67 7.57
CA LEU A 133 -6.57 6.24 7.81
C LEU A 133 -6.51 4.81 8.36
N ILE A 134 -7.43 4.43 9.25
CA ILE A 134 -7.53 3.06 9.78
C ILE A 134 -7.76 2.08 8.64
N ILE A 135 -8.76 2.34 7.80
CA ILE A 135 -9.10 1.47 6.66
C ILE A 135 -7.91 1.36 5.73
N LYS A 136 -7.30 2.49 5.36
CA LYS A 136 -6.12 2.51 4.48
C LYS A 136 -5.00 1.62 5.04
N ARG A 137 -4.62 1.82 6.31
CA ARG A 137 -3.52 1.06 6.94
C ARG A 137 -3.85 -0.42 7.12
N PHE A 138 -5.11 -0.74 7.41
CA PHE A 138 -5.59 -2.12 7.49
C PHE A 138 -5.54 -2.81 6.13
N SER A 139 -6.05 -2.18 5.07
CA SER A 139 -6.00 -2.70 3.70
C SER A 139 -4.55 -2.92 3.24
N GLU A 140 -3.68 -1.93 3.39
CA GLU A 140 -2.24 -2.05 3.05
C GLU A 140 -1.59 -3.26 3.76
N GLY A 141 -1.87 -3.45 5.06
CA GLY A 141 -1.30 -4.57 5.81
C GLY A 141 -1.89 -5.92 5.41
N LEU A 142 -3.19 -5.99 5.14
CA LEU A 142 -3.87 -7.21 4.71
C LEU A 142 -3.40 -7.64 3.32
N ASP A 143 -3.29 -6.69 2.39
CA ASP A 143 -2.81 -6.94 1.03
C ASP A 143 -1.35 -7.42 1.05
N TYR A 144 -0.51 -6.84 1.90
CA TYR A 144 0.87 -7.31 2.07
C TYR A 144 0.94 -8.75 2.61
N VAL A 145 0.16 -9.08 3.65
CA VAL A 145 0.11 -10.45 4.20
C VAL A 145 -0.38 -11.45 3.14
N LYS A 146 -1.43 -11.11 2.40
CA LYS A 146 -1.96 -11.95 1.30
C LYS A 146 -0.97 -12.10 0.14
N GLY A 147 -0.24 -11.03 -0.19
CA GLY A 147 0.81 -11.08 -1.22
C GLY A 147 1.91 -12.11 -0.89
N LEU A 148 2.27 -12.23 0.39
CA LEU A 148 3.21 -13.25 0.84
C LEU A 148 2.62 -14.67 0.75
N GLU A 149 1.32 -14.85 1.04
CA GLU A 149 0.61 -16.15 0.91
C GLU A 149 0.61 -16.66 -0.53
N SER A 150 0.51 -15.76 -1.52
CA SER A 150 0.53 -16.09 -2.94
C SER A 150 1.95 -16.31 -3.51
N GLY A 151 2.99 -16.40 -2.68
CA GLY A 151 4.37 -16.64 -3.12
C GLY A 151 5.03 -15.45 -3.84
N HIS A 152 4.39 -14.28 -3.85
CA HIS A 152 4.96 -13.07 -4.41
C HIS A 152 5.85 -12.40 -3.36
N THR A 153 7.11 -12.83 -3.26
CA THR A 153 8.15 -12.01 -2.62
C THR A 153 8.30 -10.72 -3.41
N ILE A 154 7.80 -9.61 -2.87
CA ILE A 154 8.05 -8.26 -3.38
C ILE A 154 9.54 -7.94 -3.12
N SER A 155 10.41 -8.51 -3.95
CA SER A 155 11.79 -8.07 -4.12
C SER A 155 11.78 -6.82 -5.00
N GLY A 156 11.35 -5.70 -4.42
CA GLY A 156 11.44 -4.39 -5.07
C GLY A 156 12.33 -3.50 -4.23
N ASN A 157 13.45 -3.06 -4.80
CA ASN A 157 14.20 -1.92 -4.28
C ASN A 157 13.23 -0.77 -4.04
N VAL A 158 13.04 -0.39 -2.78
CA VAL A 158 12.22 0.77 -2.43
C VAL A 158 12.99 2.01 -2.88
N VAL A 159 12.53 2.61 -3.98
CA VAL A 159 12.84 3.99 -4.31
C VAL A 159 12.15 4.85 -3.26
N ILE A 160 12.92 5.22 -2.24
CA ILE A 160 12.53 6.27 -1.29
C ILE A 160 12.52 7.57 -2.10
N GLY A 161 11.33 8.02 -2.47
CA GLY A 161 11.11 9.34 -3.06
C GLY A 161 10.49 9.30 -4.44
N THR A 162 9.19 9.07 -4.48
CA THR A 162 8.24 9.88 -5.25
C THR A 162 6.88 9.63 -4.62
N GLU A 163 6.11 10.68 -4.38
CA GLU A 163 4.71 10.57 -4.01
C GLU A 163 4.03 9.61 -4.99
N LEU A 164 3.63 8.43 -4.51
CA LEU A 164 2.73 7.55 -5.26
C LEU A 164 1.49 8.39 -5.57
N ASN A 165 1.35 8.78 -6.83
CA ASN A 165 0.26 9.62 -7.26
C ASN A 165 -0.99 8.74 -7.41
N TYR A 166 -1.56 8.36 -6.27
CA TYR A 166 -2.70 7.44 -6.14
C TYR A 166 -3.90 7.85 -7.02
N SER A 167 -4.03 9.12 -7.42
CA SER A 167 -5.10 9.55 -8.32
C SER A 167 -4.94 9.00 -9.74
N ARG A 168 -3.71 8.98 -10.25
CA ARG A 168 -3.33 8.51 -11.59
C ARG A 168 -3.60 7.04 -11.80
N ASP A 169 -3.18 6.24 -10.84
CA ASP A 169 -3.28 4.79 -10.93
C ASP A 169 -4.74 4.34 -10.78
N ILE A 170 -5.51 5.04 -9.93
CA ILE A 170 -6.97 4.84 -9.80
C ILE A 170 -7.72 5.29 -11.07
N ALA A 171 -7.29 6.37 -11.74
CA ALA A 171 -7.91 6.84 -12.97
C ALA A 171 -7.71 5.85 -14.13
N LEU A 172 -6.51 5.28 -14.27
CA LEU A 172 -6.20 4.25 -15.26
C LEU A 172 -7.00 2.96 -15.01
N LEU A 173 -7.07 2.50 -13.75
CA LEU A 173 -7.90 1.35 -13.38
C LEU A 173 -9.38 1.62 -13.70
N LYS A 174 -9.92 2.78 -13.31
CA LYS A 174 -11.31 3.15 -13.61
C LYS A 174 -11.57 3.25 -15.10
N LEU A 175 -10.62 3.75 -15.91
CA LEU A 175 -10.76 3.79 -17.37
C LEU A 175 -10.75 2.39 -17.99
N LYS A 176 -9.87 1.49 -17.52
CA LYS A 176 -9.85 0.07 -17.91
C LYS A 176 -11.21 -0.58 -17.67
N TYR A 177 -11.76 -0.39 -16.47
CA TYR A 177 -13.08 -0.88 -16.10
C TYR A 177 -14.20 -0.13 -16.80
N ALA A 178 -14.04 1.14 -17.17
CA ALA A 178 -15.08 1.86 -17.90
C ALA A 178 -15.21 1.40 -19.37
N LEU A 179 -14.12 0.87 -19.95
CA LEU A 179 -14.13 0.26 -21.28
C LEU A 179 -14.86 -1.10 -21.29
N ASP A 180 -15.29 -1.63 -20.13
CA ASP A 180 -16.11 -2.83 -19.98
C ASP A 180 -17.28 -2.65 -18.95
N PRO A 181 -18.53 -2.81 -19.39
CA PRO A 181 -19.52 -1.72 -19.41
C PRO A 181 -19.74 -0.96 -18.07
N PRO A 182 -19.55 0.36 -18.11
CA PRO A 182 -20.64 1.31 -17.88
C PRO A 182 -20.63 2.46 -18.93
N THR A 183 -21.50 3.46 -18.75
CA THR A 183 -22.01 4.35 -19.83
C THR A 183 -20.96 5.18 -20.59
N ARG A 184 -21.26 5.53 -21.86
CA ARG A 184 -20.40 6.33 -22.77
C ARG A 184 -19.87 7.63 -22.15
N ASP A 185 -20.65 8.26 -21.28
CA ASP A 185 -20.29 9.52 -20.61
C ASP A 185 -19.20 9.34 -19.53
N GLU A 186 -19.13 8.16 -18.90
CA GLU A 186 -18.10 7.86 -17.90
C GLU A 186 -16.75 7.63 -18.55
N ILE A 187 -16.72 6.97 -19.71
CA ILE A 187 -15.52 6.78 -20.53
C ILE A 187 -14.92 8.15 -20.90
N HIS A 188 -15.76 9.09 -21.37
CA HIS A 188 -15.29 10.41 -21.78
C HIS A 188 -14.69 11.19 -20.61
N LYS A 189 -15.35 11.20 -19.44
CA LYS A 189 -14.82 11.86 -18.24
C LYS A 189 -13.48 11.29 -17.79
N LEU A 190 -13.31 9.96 -17.88
CA LEU A 190 -12.09 9.29 -17.46
C LEU A 190 -10.93 9.54 -18.41
N ILE A 191 -11.18 9.61 -19.72
CA ILE A 191 -10.16 9.99 -20.71
C ILE A 191 -9.62 11.40 -20.40
N ASP A 192 -10.50 12.35 -20.10
CA ASP A 192 -10.09 13.73 -19.78
C ASP A 192 -9.26 13.81 -18.47
N ILE A 193 -9.60 12.99 -17.47
CA ILE A 193 -8.82 12.89 -16.22
C ILE A 193 -7.42 12.32 -16.49
N VAL A 194 -7.34 11.22 -17.25
CA VAL A 194 -6.07 10.57 -17.59
C VAL A 194 -5.17 11.49 -18.41
N GLU A 195 -5.74 12.24 -19.36
CA GLU A 195 -4.99 13.24 -20.14
C GLU A 195 -4.43 14.35 -19.25
N HIS A 196 -5.25 14.87 -18.33
CA HIS A 196 -4.82 15.94 -17.43
C HIS A 196 -3.66 15.51 -16.51
N GLU A 197 -3.70 14.27 -16.01
CA GLU A 197 -2.69 13.74 -15.08
C GLU A 197 -1.38 13.35 -15.77
N LEU A 198 -1.42 12.98 -17.05
CA LEU A 198 -0.25 12.48 -17.81
C LEU A 198 0.31 13.49 -18.83
N LYS A 199 -0.22 14.72 -18.89
CA LYS A 199 0.18 15.74 -19.88
C LYS A 199 1.66 16.15 -19.87
N ASN A 200 2.37 15.91 -18.77
CA ASN A 200 3.78 16.29 -18.59
C ASN A 200 4.74 15.09 -18.70
N GLU A 201 4.25 13.94 -19.15
CA GLU A 201 5.03 12.72 -19.31
C GLU A 201 5.78 12.68 -20.65
N ASP A 202 6.51 11.59 -20.90
CA ASP A 202 7.24 11.33 -22.14
C ASP A 202 6.37 11.58 -23.39
N SER A 203 6.98 12.17 -24.42
CA SER A 203 6.36 12.45 -25.73
C SER A 203 5.62 11.26 -26.35
N SER A 204 6.06 10.04 -26.08
CA SER A 204 5.42 8.79 -26.54
C SER A 204 4.11 8.49 -25.79
N ILE A 205 4.06 8.74 -24.48
CA ILE A 205 2.88 8.60 -23.62
C ILE A 205 1.83 9.66 -23.99
N VAL A 206 2.27 10.91 -24.14
CA VAL A 206 1.40 12.04 -24.52
C VAL A 206 0.76 11.82 -25.89
N LYS A 207 1.51 11.29 -26.88
CA LYS A 207 0.97 10.93 -28.20
C LYS A 207 -0.09 9.84 -28.10
N LEU A 208 0.13 8.81 -27.28
CA LEU A 208 -0.81 7.70 -27.13
C LEU A 208 -2.14 8.15 -26.50
N ILE A 209 -2.07 9.00 -25.47
CA ILE A 209 -3.25 9.60 -24.81
C ILE A 209 -4.06 10.43 -25.81
N LYS A 210 -3.38 11.22 -26.63
CA LYS A 210 -4.03 12.01 -27.68
C LYS A 210 -4.75 11.10 -28.69
N SER A 211 -4.12 10.00 -29.09
CA SER A 211 -4.75 9.01 -29.96
C SER A 211 -5.95 8.30 -29.32
N ILE A 212 -5.92 8.03 -28.01
CA ILE A 212 -7.09 7.49 -27.26
C ILE A 212 -8.25 8.50 -27.30
N LYS A 213 -7.97 9.78 -27.05
CA LYS A 213 -8.96 10.85 -27.09
C LYS A 213 -9.57 11.04 -28.48
N GLU A 214 -8.76 10.97 -29.53
CA GLU A 214 -9.20 11.08 -30.92
C GLU A 214 -10.04 9.87 -31.37
N ASN A 215 -9.86 8.71 -30.73
CA ASN A 215 -10.58 7.47 -31.06
C ASN A 215 -11.62 7.06 -29.99
N LYS A 216 -11.99 7.97 -29.08
CA LYS A 216 -12.86 7.69 -27.92
C LYS A 216 -14.25 7.12 -28.26
N ASP A 217 -14.74 7.36 -29.48
CA ASP A 217 -16.04 6.86 -29.96
C ASP A 217 -15.94 5.50 -30.67
N LYS A 218 -14.72 5.00 -30.89
CA LYS A 218 -14.43 3.70 -31.51
C LYS A 218 -13.92 2.74 -30.45
N LYS A 219 -14.84 2.12 -29.70
CA LYS A 219 -14.56 1.29 -28.51
C LYS A 219 -13.36 0.34 -28.68
N GLU A 220 -13.36 -0.47 -29.74
CA GLU A 220 -12.29 -1.46 -29.98
C GLU A 220 -10.92 -0.81 -30.24
N VAL A 221 -10.90 0.34 -30.93
CA VAL A 221 -9.66 1.08 -31.20
C VAL A 221 -9.15 1.75 -29.92
N ALA A 222 -10.04 2.37 -29.15
CA ALA A 222 -9.69 2.97 -27.86
C ALA A 222 -9.15 1.94 -26.87
N LYS A 223 -9.73 0.73 -26.86
CA LYS A 223 -9.30 -0.39 -26.03
C LYS A 223 -7.86 -0.82 -26.37
N VAL A 224 -7.57 -1.07 -27.65
CA VAL A 224 -6.21 -1.44 -28.08
C VAL A 224 -5.19 -0.37 -27.75
N LEU A 225 -5.52 0.91 -27.98
CA LEU A 225 -4.63 2.02 -27.65
C LEU A 225 -4.39 2.16 -26.14
N PHE A 226 -5.40 1.86 -25.33
CA PHE A 226 -5.30 1.88 -23.87
C PHE A 226 -4.50 0.70 -23.33
N ASP A 227 -4.66 -0.50 -23.89
CA ASP A 227 -3.85 -1.68 -23.54
C ASP A 227 -2.36 -1.43 -23.87
N ASN A 228 -2.08 -0.74 -24.98
CA ASN A 228 -0.73 -0.29 -25.31
C ASN A 228 -0.19 0.76 -24.32
N LEU A 229 -1.04 1.68 -23.84
CA LEU A 229 -0.66 2.66 -22.81
C LEU A 229 -0.27 1.95 -21.51
N ILE A 230 -1.09 0.98 -21.10
CA ILE A 230 -0.82 0.14 -19.94
C ILE A 230 0.52 -0.58 -20.13
N SER A 231 0.74 -1.26 -21.26
CA SER A 231 1.99 -2.00 -21.52
C SER A 231 3.21 -1.10 -21.40
N ILE A 232 3.21 0.08 -22.04
CA ILE A 232 4.33 1.04 -21.99
C ILE A 232 4.56 1.54 -20.56
N LEU A 233 3.49 1.80 -19.81
CA LEU A 233 3.58 2.21 -18.41
C LEU A 233 4.05 1.07 -17.52
N GLY A 234 3.71 -0.18 -17.81
CA GLY A 234 4.22 -1.37 -17.13
C GLY A 234 5.71 -1.56 -17.34
N ASP A 235 6.19 -1.36 -18.57
CA ASP A 235 7.61 -1.48 -18.90
C ASP A 235 8.44 -0.35 -18.26
N LYS A 236 7.89 0.87 -18.19
CA LYS A 236 8.56 2.03 -17.56
C LYS A 236 8.39 2.09 -16.03
N TYR A 237 7.31 1.54 -15.50
CA TYR A 237 6.91 1.57 -14.10
C TYR A 237 6.31 0.20 -13.68
N PRO A 238 7.15 -0.82 -13.46
CA PRO A 238 6.72 -2.22 -13.27
C PRO A 238 5.85 -2.49 -12.03
N PHE A 239 5.65 -1.50 -11.16
CA PHE A 239 4.71 -1.59 -10.02
C PHE A 239 3.25 -1.34 -10.41
N LEU A 240 2.95 -0.93 -11.67
CA LEU A 240 1.61 -0.57 -12.12
C LEU A 240 0.77 -1.75 -12.67
N ILE A 241 1.37 -2.93 -12.88
CA ILE A 241 0.66 -4.07 -13.47
C ILE A 241 0.95 -5.35 -12.68
N THR A 242 0.21 -5.56 -11.60
CA THR A 242 0.00 -6.91 -11.06
C THR A 242 -1.35 -7.44 -11.58
N GLU A 243 -1.22 -8.29 -12.60
CA GLU A 243 -2.12 -9.33 -13.12
C GLU A 243 -3.43 -8.94 -13.84
N THR A 244 -3.37 -8.95 -15.18
CA THR A 244 -4.38 -9.66 -16.01
C THR A 244 -3.65 -10.76 -16.77
N ASN A 245 -3.54 -11.94 -16.17
CA ASN A 245 -3.26 -13.19 -16.89
C ASN A 245 -3.85 -14.35 -16.09
N THR A 246 -5.12 -14.68 -16.40
CA THR A 246 -5.64 -16.04 -16.63
C THR A 246 -7.17 -15.99 -16.59
N ALA A 247 -7.79 -15.77 -17.75
CA ALA A 247 -9.15 -16.19 -18.03
C ALA A 247 -9.34 -16.31 -19.55
N LYS A 248 -8.51 -17.15 -20.19
CA LYS A 248 -8.81 -17.75 -21.49
C LYS A 248 -8.20 -19.14 -21.52
N ASN A 249 -9.02 -20.10 -21.92
CA ASN A 249 -8.79 -21.55 -22.04
C ASN A 249 -8.94 -22.22 -20.66
N GLU A 250 -9.94 -23.05 -20.39
CA GLU A 250 -10.50 -24.11 -21.23
C GLU A 250 -12.03 -24.17 -21.08
N ASP A 251 -12.72 -23.94 -22.19
CA ASP A 251 -14.08 -24.41 -22.42
C ASP A 251 -14.09 -24.82 -23.90
N GLU A 252 -13.50 -25.98 -24.18
CA GLU A 252 -13.58 -26.71 -25.45
C GLU A 252 -13.04 -28.13 -25.22
N GLY A 253 -13.94 -29.08 -24.95
CA GLY A 253 -13.65 -30.50 -24.77
C GLY A 253 -14.71 -31.24 -23.97
#